data_AF-A0A7L4ICN7-F1
#
_entry.id   AF-A0A7L4ICN7-F1
#
_cell.length_a   1.000
_cell.length_b   1.000
_cell.length_c   1.000
_cell.angle_alpha   90.00
_cell.angle_beta   90.00
_cell.angle_gamma   90.00
#
_symmetry.space_group_name_H-M   'P 1'
#
loop_
_entity.id
_entity.type
_entity.pdbx_description
1 polymer ?
#
loop_
_entity_poly.entity_id
_entity_poly.type
_entity_poly.pdbx_seq_one_letter_code
_entity_poly.pdbx_strand_id
1 'polypeptide(L)'
;LLFQCHGLSIDGYVLPSSTTREMTPCEIKFAVHVESVLNHVPQPEYRQLLVEAILVLTFLSDIEVNSIGGIIHVDRIVHMANDLFLQELKSFGATGRILEKDVATGICHFFYDSAPSGAYGTMTYLTKAIITYLHDFLPSTGCAMQ
;
A
#
# COMPACT_ATOMS: atom_id res chain seq x y z
N LEU A 1 -8.26 -7.98 -5.97
CA LEU A 1 -8.11 -6.53 -5.74
C LEU A 1 -8.96 -5.68 -6.69
N LEU A 2 -8.80 -5.83 -8.01
CA LEU A 2 -9.34 -4.89 -9.01
C LEU A 2 -10.85 -4.90 -9.19
N PHE A 3 -11.53 -5.98 -8.79
CA PHE A 3 -12.99 -6.04 -8.79
C PHE A 3 -13.63 -5.41 -7.55
N GLN A 4 -12.82 -5.06 -6.54
CA GLN A 4 -13.28 -4.54 -5.27
C GLN A 4 -12.99 -3.05 -5.10
N CYS A 5 -12.01 -2.46 -5.78
CA CYS A 5 -11.72 -1.01 -5.72
C CYS A 5 -11.99 -0.28 -7.04
N HIS A 6 -12.17 1.05 -6.99
CA HIS A 6 -12.30 1.87 -8.21
C HIS A 6 -10.96 2.11 -8.93
N GLY A 7 -9.83 1.81 -8.27
CA GLY A 7 -8.50 1.91 -8.84
C GLY A 7 -7.41 2.00 -7.78
N LEU A 8 -6.16 2.00 -8.23
CA LEU A 8 -4.99 2.30 -7.42
C LEU A 8 -4.46 3.68 -7.78
N SER A 9 -3.92 4.41 -6.81
CA SER A 9 -3.13 5.61 -7.05
C SER A 9 -1.72 5.40 -6.53
N ILE A 10 -0.73 5.61 -7.40
CA ILE A 10 0.70 5.49 -7.13
C ILE A 10 1.38 6.73 -7.70
N ASP A 11 2.09 7.47 -6.86
CA ASP A 11 2.79 8.71 -7.20
C ASP A 11 1.91 9.72 -7.97
N GLY A 12 0.63 9.83 -7.57
CA GLY A 12 -0.36 10.70 -8.23
C GLY A 12 -0.92 10.17 -9.55
N TYR A 13 -0.38 9.08 -10.11
CA TYR A 13 -0.98 8.38 -11.25
C TYR A 13 -2.14 7.51 -10.77
N VAL A 14 -3.32 7.69 -11.37
CA VAL A 14 -4.51 6.89 -11.06
C VAL A 14 -4.67 5.78 -12.10
N LEU A 15 -4.70 4.55 -11.62
CA LEU A 15 -4.93 3.32 -12.35
C LEU A 15 -6.38 2.87 -12.11
N PRO A 16 -7.35 3.27 -12.95
CA PRO A 16 -8.75 2.96 -12.71
C PRO A 16 -9.01 1.46 -12.92
N SER A 17 -9.92 0.89 -12.14
CA SER A 17 -10.36 -0.49 -12.32
C SER A 17 -11.14 -0.71 -13.61
N SER A 18 -11.65 0.35 -14.26
CA SER A 18 -12.28 0.27 -15.58
C SER A 18 -11.31 -0.16 -16.70
N THR A 19 -9.99 -0.02 -16.51
CA THR A 19 -8.96 -0.55 -17.43
C THR A 19 -9.08 -2.07 -17.61
N THR A 20 -9.76 -2.77 -16.70
CA THR A 20 -10.07 -4.21 -16.80
C THR A 20 -11.47 -4.52 -17.34
N ARG A 21 -12.35 -3.53 -17.55
CA ARG A 21 -13.72 -3.78 -18.07
C ARG A 21 -13.81 -3.91 -19.59
N GLU A 22 -12.75 -3.58 -20.32
CA GLU A 22 -12.62 -3.85 -21.77
C GLU A 22 -12.09 -5.27 -22.07
N MET A 23 -12.39 -6.26 -21.22
CA MET A 23 -11.75 -7.57 -21.27
C MET A 23 -12.39 -8.56 -22.27
N THR A 24 -11.59 -8.89 -23.28
CA THR A 24 -11.27 -10.29 -23.63
C THR A 24 -9.81 -10.57 -23.17
N PRO A 25 -9.32 -11.83 -23.15
CA PRO A 25 -8.67 -12.51 -22.02
C PRO A 25 -7.24 -12.02 -21.69
N CYS A 26 -7.07 -10.82 -21.13
CA CYS A 26 -5.75 -10.25 -20.81
C CYS A 26 -5.70 -9.55 -19.44
N GLU A 27 -5.54 -10.33 -18.37
CA GLU A 27 -5.02 -9.85 -17.08
C GLU A 27 -3.64 -9.17 -17.22
N ILE A 28 -2.94 -9.45 -18.33
CA ILE A 28 -1.64 -8.90 -18.72
C ILE A 28 -1.66 -7.36 -18.85
N LYS A 29 -2.75 -6.74 -19.32
CA LYS A 29 -2.76 -5.28 -19.57
C LYS A 29 -2.71 -4.45 -18.29
N PHE A 30 -3.40 -4.89 -17.23
CA PHE A 30 -3.36 -4.20 -15.94
C PHE A 30 -2.01 -4.39 -15.24
N ALA A 31 -1.49 -5.62 -15.23
CA ALA A 31 -0.18 -5.92 -14.67
C ALA A 31 0.93 -5.08 -15.35
N VAL A 32 0.91 -4.99 -16.68
CA VAL A 32 1.85 -4.15 -17.45
C VAL A 32 1.68 -2.67 -17.13
N HIS A 33 0.46 -2.20 -16.85
CA HIS A 33 0.23 -0.80 -16.53
C HIS A 33 0.69 -0.45 -15.10
N VAL A 34 0.47 -1.33 -14.12
CA VAL A 34 1.06 -1.22 -12.77
C VAL A 34 2.59 -1.23 -12.87
N GLU A 35 3.16 -2.17 -13.61
CA GLU A 35 4.60 -2.27 -13.85
C GLU A 35 5.14 -0.98 -14.49
N SER A 36 4.43 -0.43 -15.48
CA SER A 36 4.78 0.83 -16.12
C SER A 36 4.84 1.97 -15.10
N VAL A 37 3.83 2.14 -14.24
CA VAL A 37 3.84 3.18 -13.20
C VAL A 37 4.96 2.94 -12.18
N LEU A 38 5.15 1.71 -11.71
CA LEU A 38 6.24 1.38 -10.79
C LEU A 38 7.63 1.62 -11.39
N ASN A 39 7.80 1.44 -12.71
CA ASN A 39 9.04 1.73 -13.40
C ASN A 39 9.42 3.22 -13.41
N HIS A 40 8.47 4.13 -13.14
CA HIS A 40 8.76 5.56 -13.01
C HIS A 40 9.34 5.93 -11.63
N VAL A 41 9.20 5.06 -10.63
CA VAL A 41 9.70 5.31 -9.27
C VAL A 41 11.23 5.14 -9.26
N PRO A 42 12.04 6.20 -9.12
CA PRO A 42 13.47 6.13 -9.36
C PRO A 42 14.24 5.34 -8.28
N GLN A 43 13.71 5.30 -7.05
CA GLN A 43 14.36 4.63 -5.92
C GLN A 43 13.89 3.16 -5.81
N PRO A 44 14.79 2.17 -5.97
CA PRO A 44 14.41 0.76 -5.96
C PRO A 44 13.84 0.30 -4.62
N GLU A 45 14.35 0.81 -3.49
CA GLU A 45 13.88 0.45 -2.15
C GLU A 45 12.44 0.93 -1.91
N TYR A 46 12.10 2.15 -2.37
CA TYR A 46 10.74 2.65 -2.31
C TYR A 46 9.79 1.87 -3.23
N ARG A 47 10.26 1.57 -4.44
CA ARG A 47 9.51 0.73 -5.38
C ARG A 47 9.19 -0.65 -4.80
N GLN A 48 10.14 -1.25 -4.07
CA GLN A 48 9.93 -2.53 -3.40
C GLN A 48 8.80 -2.44 -2.35
N LEU A 49 8.77 -1.39 -1.53
CA LEU A 49 7.69 -1.18 -0.56
C LEU A 49 6.31 -1.01 -1.23
N LEU A 50 6.25 -0.32 -2.38
CA LEU A 50 5.01 -0.19 -3.16
C LEU A 50 4.54 -1.55 -3.70
N VAL A 51 5.47 -2.37 -4.22
CA VAL A 51 5.17 -3.74 -4.67
C VAL A 51 4.62 -4.59 -3.52
N GLU A 52 5.26 -4.54 -2.36
CA GLU A 52 4.82 -5.26 -1.17
C GLU A 52 3.43 -4.78 -0.69
N ALA A 53 3.17 -3.47 -0.72
CA ALA A 53 1.86 -2.93 -0.39
C ALA A 53 0.76 -3.44 -1.33
N ILE A 54 1.03 -3.46 -2.65
CA ILE A 54 0.11 -4.00 -3.66
C ILE A 54 -0.10 -5.50 -3.46
N LEU A 55 0.95 -6.23 -3.08
CA LEU A 55 0.86 -7.66 -2.77
C LEU A 55 -0.05 -7.92 -1.57
N VAL A 56 0.14 -7.19 -0.46
CA VAL A 56 -0.71 -7.33 0.73
C VAL A 56 -2.16 -6.94 0.42
N LEU A 57 -2.38 -5.85 -0.33
CA LEU A 57 -3.72 -5.48 -0.81
C LEU A 57 -4.35 -6.59 -1.64
N THR A 58 -3.58 -7.25 -2.50
CA THR A 58 -4.05 -8.39 -3.30
C THR A 58 -4.44 -9.56 -2.42
N PHE A 59 -3.62 -9.92 -1.43
CA PHE A 59 -3.99 -10.99 -0.48
C PHE A 59 -5.23 -10.66 0.34
N LEU A 60 -5.35 -9.44 0.86
CA LEU A 60 -6.52 -9.04 1.66
C LEU A 60 -7.80 -9.00 0.82
N SER A 61 -7.70 -8.59 -0.44
CA SER A 61 -8.82 -8.59 -1.37
C SER A 61 -9.37 -9.99 -1.68
N ASP A 62 -8.54 -11.03 -1.54
CA ASP A 62 -9.00 -12.41 -1.70
C ASP A 62 -9.73 -12.93 -0.45
N ILE A 63 -9.53 -12.27 0.71
CA ILE A 63 -10.11 -12.66 2.00
C ILE A 63 -11.37 -11.86 2.33
N GLU A 64 -11.40 -10.54 2.04
CA GLU A 64 -12.56 -9.67 2.26
C GLU A 64 -13.41 -9.56 0.99
N VAL A 65 -14.68 -9.98 1.09
CA VAL A 65 -15.64 -10.02 -0.04
C VAL A 65 -16.29 -8.65 -0.31
N ASN A 66 -16.03 -7.64 0.52
CA ASN A 66 -16.68 -6.33 0.42
C ASN A 66 -15.95 -5.41 -0.57
N SER A 67 -16.72 -4.72 -1.40
CA SER A 67 -16.18 -3.73 -2.35
C SER A 67 -15.56 -2.57 -1.56
N ILE A 68 -14.25 -2.41 -1.71
CA ILE A 68 -13.45 -1.28 -1.24
C ILE A 68 -13.98 0.05 -1.80
N GLY A 69 -14.64 0.08 -2.97
CA GLY A 69 -15.48 1.21 -3.38
C GLY A 69 -14.77 2.58 -3.53
N GLY A 70 -13.43 2.64 -3.51
CA GLY A 70 -12.65 3.87 -3.63
C GLY A 70 -11.35 3.69 -4.42
N ILE A 71 -10.64 4.81 -4.66
CA ILE A 71 -9.26 4.79 -5.16
C ILE A 71 -8.34 4.56 -3.97
N ILE A 72 -7.53 3.52 -4.02
CA ILE A 72 -6.57 3.19 -2.96
C ILE A 72 -5.25 3.90 -3.24
N HIS A 73 -4.83 4.79 -2.36
CA HIS A 73 -3.56 5.51 -2.47
C HIS A 73 -2.43 4.68 -1.84
N VAL A 74 -1.65 4.01 -2.68
CA VAL A 74 -0.61 3.05 -2.24
C VAL A 74 0.54 3.78 -1.54
N ASP A 75 0.94 4.94 -2.06
CA ASP A 75 2.03 5.75 -1.46
C ASP A 75 1.69 6.13 -0.02
N ARG A 76 0.44 6.52 0.21
CA ARG A 76 -0.08 6.89 1.53
C ARG A 76 -0.03 5.71 2.49
N ILE A 77 -0.38 4.51 2.04
CA ILE A 77 -0.28 3.28 2.84
C ILE A 77 1.19 3.02 3.24
N VAL A 78 2.13 3.16 2.31
CA VAL A 78 3.57 2.99 2.61
C VAL A 78 4.04 4.01 3.65
N HIS A 79 3.61 5.28 3.55
CA HIS A 79 3.92 6.28 4.57
C HIS A 79 3.31 5.96 5.93
N MET A 80 2.06 5.49 5.97
CA MET A 80 1.41 5.05 7.20
C MET A 80 2.16 3.88 7.84
N ALA A 81 2.59 2.90 7.06
CA ALA A 81 3.37 1.76 7.54
C ALA A 81 4.72 2.22 8.13
N ASN A 82 5.40 3.13 7.44
CA ASN A 82 6.64 3.74 7.94
C ASN A 82 6.43 4.53 9.25
N ASP A 83 5.32 5.25 9.38
CA ASP A 83 5.02 5.98 10.61
C ASP A 83 4.70 5.03 11.78
N LEU A 84 4.01 3.91 11.54
CA LEU A 84 3.81 2.85 12.53
C LEU A 84 5.15 2.23 12.97
N PHE A 85 6.05 1.95 12.03
CA PHE A 85 7.41 1.47 12.31
C PHE A 85 8.19 2.45 13.19
N LEU A 86 8.19 3.74 12.83
CA LEU A 86 8.87 4.77 13.61
C LEU A 86 8.27 4.97 15.00
N GLN A 87 6.95 4.88 15.14
CA GLN A 87 6.28 4.93 16.44
C GLN A 87 6.72 3.78 17.33
N GLU A 88 6.82 2.57 16.79
CA GLU A 88 7.27 1.40 17.54
C GLU A 88 8.75 1.53 17.96
N LEU A 89 9.63 1.98 17.06
CA LEU A 89 11.03 2.29 17.40
C LEU A 89 11.15 3.33 18.51
N LYS A 90 10.36 4.41 18.43
CA LYS A 90 10.32 5.44 19.49
C LYS A 90 9.83 4.87 20.82
N SER A 91 8.90 3.92 20.79
CA SER A 91 8.40 3.23 22.00
C SER A 91 9.51 2.42 22.69
N PHE A 92 10.50 1.94 21.94
CA PHE A 92 11.72 1.30 22.47
C PHE A 92 12.84 2.29 22.82
N GLY A 93 12.59 3.60 22.71
CA GLY A 93 13.56 4.64 23.04
C GLY A 93 14.55 4.99 21.92
N ALA A 94 14.29 4.56 20.67
CA ALA A 94 15.13 4.94 19.55
C ALA A 94 15.09 6.46 19.31
N THR A 95 16.26 7.06 19.06
CA THR A 95 16.43 8.49 18.79
C THR A 95 17.53 8.73 17.75
N GLY A 96 17.60 9.96 17.23
CA GLY A 96 18.67 10.38 16.32
C GLY A 96 18.64 9.64 14.98
N ARG A 97 19.81 9.16 14.54
CA ARG A 97 20.04 8.54 13.21
C ARG A 97 19.13 7.35 12.91
N ILE A 98 18.62 6.66 13.93
CA ILE A 98 17.70 5.52 13.75
C ILE A 98 16.35 5.96 13.16
N LEU A 99 15.95 7.21 13.38
CA LEU A 99 14.69 7.78 12.90
C LEU A 99 14.88 8.64 11.63
N GLU A 100 16.09 8.63 11.05
CA GLU A 100 16.42 9.41 9.87
C GLU A 100 15.63 8.90 8.65
N LYS A 101 15.00 9.84 7.95
CA LYS A 101 14.18 9.59 6.78
C LYS A 101 14.96 10.00 5.53
N ASP A 102 14.80 9.20 4.48
CA ASP A 102 15.18 9.56 3.12
C ASP A 102 14.49 10.88 2.73
N VAL A 103 15.24 11.83 2.17
CA VAL A 103 14.74 13.16 1.86
C VAL A 103 13.83 13.17 0.62
N ALA A 104 14.06 12.24 -0.32
CA ALA A 104 13.29 12.15 -1.55
C ALA A 104 11.91 11.52 -1.31
N THR A 105 11.83 10.51 -0.44
CA THR A 105 10.58 9.78 -0.20
C THR A 105 9.97 10.04 1.16
N GLY A 106 10.74 10.41 2.18
CA GLY A 106 10.23 10.53 3.56
C GLY A 106 10.07 9.20 4.30
N ILE A 107 10.68 8.12 3.80
CA ILE A 107 10.70 6.81 4.44
C ILE A 107 11.97 6.65 5.28
N CYS A 108 11.84 6.03 6.46
CA CYS A 108 12.96 5.73 7.34
C CYS A 108 13.94 4.78 6.65
N HIS A 109 15.24 5.08 6.70
CA HIS A 109 16.26 4.22 6.10
C HIS A 109 16.20 2.78 6.65
N PHE A 110 16.00 2.61 7.95
CA PHE A 110 15.87 1.29 8.58
C PHE A 110 14.60 0.53 8.16
N PHE A 111 13.58 1.23 7.66
CA PHE A 111 12.40 0.56 7.16
C PHE A 111 12.68 -0.14 5.82
N TYR A 112 13.49 0.48 4.95
CA TYR A 112 13.99 -0.17 3.72
C TYR A 112 14.82 -1.41 4.01
N ASP A 113 15.64 -1.37 5.06
CA ASP A 113 16.51 -2.49 5.46
C ASP A 113 15.79 -3.57 6.29
N SER A 114 14.52 -3.35 6.66
CA SER A 114 13.77 -4.30 7.46
C SER A 114 13.39 -5.52 6.61
N ALA A 115 13.42 -6.72 7.21
CA ALA A 115 13.07 -7.93 6.50
C ALA A 115 11.60 -7.86 6.01
N PRO A 116 11.25 -8.48 4.88
CA PRO A 116 9.85 -8.50 4.44
C PRO A 116 8.92 -9.16 5.47
N SER A 117 9.42 -10.18 6.16
CA SER A 117 8.66 -11.00 7.12
C SER A 117 9.15 -10.82 8.55
N GLY A 118 8.36 -11.36 9.49
CA GLY A 118 8.64 -11.27 10.93
C GLY A 118 7.87 -10.15 11.62
N ALA A 119 7.93 -10.14 12.96
CA ALA A 119 7.14 -9.22 13.79
C ALA A 119 7.44 -7.73 13.50
N TYR A 120 8.67 -7.42 13.09
CA TYR A 120 9.14 -6.08 12.74
C TYR A 120 9.47 -5.95 11.25
N GLY A 121 8.91 -6.82 10.41
CA GLY A 121 9.13 -6.78 8.98
C GLY A 121 8.17 -5.84 8.26
N THR A 122 8.54 -5.38 7.05
CA THR A 122 7.75 -4.43 6.25
C THR A 122 6.31 -4.89 6.06
N MET A 123 6.08 -6.17 5.74
CA MET A 123 4.74 -6.72 5.47
C MET A 123 3.82 -6.62 6.70
N THR A 124 4.38 -6.70 7.91
CA THR A 124 3.59 -6.55 9.16
C THR A 124 3.05 -5.13 9.30
N TYR A 125 3.89 -4.11 9.08
CA TYR A 125 3.45 -2.72 9.14
C TYR A 125 2.56 -2.34 7.96
N LEU A 126 2.85 -2.85 6.76
CA LEU A 126 2.00 -2.67 5.59
C LEU A 126 0.62 -3.26 5.83
N THR A 127 0.53 -4.48 6.39
CA THR A 127 -0.76 -5.10 6.75
C THR A 127 -1.52 -4.25 7.76
N LYS A 128 -0.88 -3.80 8.84
CA LYS A 128 -1.50 -2.91 9.84
C LYS A 128 -1.97 -1.60 9.21
N ALA A 129 -1.14 -0.98 8.36
CA ALA A 129 -1.45 0.27 7.68
C ALA A 129 -2.63 0.11 6.71
N ILE A 130 -2.67 -0.98 5.94
CA ILE A 130 -3.78 -1.27 5.02
C ILE A 130 -5.07 -1.48 5.78
N ILE A 131 -5.09 -2.30 6.83
CA ILE A 131 -6.31 -2.53 7.63
C ILE A 131 -6.82 -1.20 8.20
N THR A 132 -5.92 -0.38 8.76
CA THR A 132 -6.27 0.95 9.28
C THR A 132 -6.79 1.86 8.17
N TYR A 133 -6.12 1.87 7.01
CA TYR A 133 -6.51 2.68 5.87
C TYR A 133 -7.90 2.29 5.33
N LEU A 134 -8.17 1.00 5.19
CA LEU A 134 -9.46 0.50 4.73
C LEU A 134 -10.56 0.84 5.75
N HIS A 135 -10.30 0.72 7.05
CA HIS A 135 -11.26 1.04 8.09
C HIS A 135 -11.60 2.55 8.17
N ASP A 136 -10.58 3.42 8.05
CA ASP A 136 -10.76 4.87 8.25
C ASP A 136 -11.21 5.61 6.98
N PHE A 137 -10.87 5.11 5.79
CA PHE A 137 -11.13 5.80 4.52
C PHE A 137 -12.22 5.18 3.67
N LEU A 138 -12.65 3.96 3.97
CA LEU A 138 -13.76 3.35 3.25
C LEU A 138 -15.00 3.44 4.14
N PRO A 139 -16.11 4.00 3.62
CA PRO A 139 -17.34 4.00 4.36
C PRO A 139 -17.65 2.54 4.70
N SER A 140 -17.78 2.26 6.00
CA SER A 140 -18.45 1.04 6.43
C SER A 140 -19.72 0.97 5.61
N THR A 141 -19.94 -0.09 4.85
CA THR A 141 -21.25 -0.40 4.28
C THR A 141 -22.19 -0.80 5.42
N GLY A 142 -22.32 0.06 6.43
CA GLY A 142 -23.41 0.07 7.38
C GLY A 142 -24.55 0.77 6.69
N CYS A 143 -25.31 0.00 5.92
CA CYS A 143 -26.65 0.41 5.54
C CYS A 143 -27.41 0.61 6.86
N ALA A 144 -27.55 1.86 7.32
CA ALA A 144 -28.53 2.20 8.33
C ALA A 144 -29.90 2.12 7.67
N MET A 145 -30.41 0.90 7.51
CA MET A 145 -31.85 0.69 7.39
C MET A 145 -32.40 0.54 8.80
N GLN A 146 -32.97 1.63 9.33
CA GLN A 146 -34.34 1.72 9.83
C GLN A 146 -34.55 3.02 10.60
#